data_AF-A0A957LDU2-F1
#
_entry.id   AF-A0A957LDU2-F1
#
_cell.length_a   1.000
_cell.length_b   1.000
_cell.length_c   1.000
_cell.angle_alpha   90.00
_cell.angle_beta   90.00
_cell.angle_gamma   90.00
#
_symmetry.space_group_name_H-M   'P 1'
#
loop_
_entity.id
_entity.type
_entity.pdbx_description
1 polymer ?
#
loop_
_entity_poly.entity_id
_entity_poly.type
_entity_poly.pdbx_seq_one_letter_code
_entity_poly.pdbx_strand_id
1 'polypeptide(L)' 'MTMSKAEIKKQLAVERIANHLLAEGLNKTGLRLLAEVAGTSDRMLIYYFGSKDALLDEV' A
#
# COMPACT_ATOMS: atom_id res chain seq x y z
N MET A 1 -4.11 -16.60 -16.47
CA MET A 1 -2.78 -16.41 -15.83
C MET A 1 -3.02 -16.29 -14.34
N THR A 2 -2.44 -17.17 -13.53
CA THR A 2 -2.59 -17.13 -12.07
C THR A 2 -1.67 -16.05 -11.52
N MET A 3 -2.19 -15.13 -10.70
CA MET A 3 -1.35 -14.10 -10.06
C MET A 3 -0.27 -14.75 -9.19
N SER A 4 0.92 -14.18 -9.21
CA SER A 4 2.00 -14.52 -8.30
C SER A 4 1.68 -14.11 -6.87
N LYS A 5 2.37 -14.70 -5.90
CA LYS A 5 2.24 -14.33 -4.48
C LYS A 5 2.57 -12.85 -4.23
N ALA A 6 3.47 -12.26 -5.02
CA ALA A 6 3.85 -10.85 -4.91
C ALA A 6 2.72 -9.94 -5.38
N GLU A 7 2.08 -10.26 -6.51
CA GLU A 7 0.95 -9.50 -7.04
C GLU A 7 -0.26 -9.55 -6.10
N ILE A 8 -0.55 -10.70 -5.49
CA ILE A 8 -1.61 -10.83 -4.48
C ILE A 8 -1.32 -9.93 -3.28
N LYS A 9 -0.08 -9.92 -2.78
CA LYS A 9 0.32 -9.05 -1.66
C LYS A 9 0.26 -7.56 -2.03
N LYS A 10 0.67 -7.19 -3.25
CA LYS A 10 0.55 -5.82 -3.76
C LYS A 10 -0.93 -5.40 -3.74
N GLN A 11 -1.82 -6.21 -4.31
CA GLN A 11 -3.24 -5.91 -4.39
C GLN A 11 -3.89 -5.75 -3.00
N LEU A 12 -3.56 -6.65 -2.06
CA LEU A 12 -4.06 -6.55 -0.68
C LEU A 12 -3.54 -5.31 0.04
N ALA A 13 -2.31 -4.87 -0.24
CA ALA A 13 -1.77 -3.64 0.32
C ALA A 13 -2.55 -2.41 -0.19
N VAL A 14 -2.81 -2.34 -1.50
CA VAL A 14 -3.62 -1.28 -2.12
C VAL A 14 -5.00 -1.22 -1.48
N GLU A 15 -5.72 -2.34 -1.41
CA GLU A 15 -7.08 -2.40 -0.86
C GLU A 15 -7.15 -1.91 0.59
N ARG A 16 -6.22 -2.35 1.44
CA ARG A 16 -6.17 -1.93 2.85
C ARG A 16 -5.87 -0.45 3.01
N ILE A 17 -4.93 0.06 2.22
CA ILE A 17 -4.55 1.47 2.24
C ILE A 17 -5.72 2.33 1.74
N ALA A 18 -6.35 1.97 0.62
CA ALA A 18 -7.52 2.65 0.08
C ALA A 18 -8.63 2.77 1.13
N ASN A 19 -8.98 1.66 1.78
CA ASN A 19 -9.99 1.63 2.83
C ASN A 19 -9.63 2.54 4.01
N HIS A 20 -8.37 2.57 4.44
CA HIS A 20 -7.92 3.45 5.50
C HIS A 20 -7.99 4.93 5.09
N LEU A 21 -7.58 5.28 3.87
CA LEU A 21 -7.65 6.65 3.37
C LEU A 21 -9.08 7.15 3.21
N LEU A 22 -10.01 6.27 2.80
CA LEU A 22 -11.44 6.59 2.75
C LEU A 22 -12.01 6.84 4.16
N ALA A 23 -11.52 6.14 5.18
CA ALA A 23 -12.01 6.26 6.55
C ALA A 23 -11.39 7.42 7.34
N GLU A 24 -10.08 7.66 7.21
CA GLU A 24 -9.33 8.63 8.03
C GLU A 24 -8.88 9.88 7.25
N GLY A 25 -9.01 9.88 5.93
CA GLY A 25 -8.54 10.97 5.06
C GLY A 25 -7.02 11.00 4.85
N LEU A 26 -6.57 11.88 3.95
CA LEU A 26 -5.17 11.93 3.48
C LEU A 26 -4.18 12.57 4.47
N ASN A 27 -4.66 13.06 5.62
CA ASN A 27 -3.86 13.86 6.54
C ASN A 27 -2.76 13.05 7.26
N LYS A 28 -2.88 11.72 7.29
CA LYS A 28 -1.88 10.81 7.88
C LYS A 28 -1.39 9.80 6.83
N THR A 29 -0.61 10.25 5.86
CA THR A 29 -0.06 9.38 4.80
C THR A 29 1.45 9.13 4.99
N GLY A 30 1.93 8.93 6.21
CA GLY A 30 3.34 8.54 6.39
C GLY A 30 3.60 7.14 5.81
N LEU A 31 4.69 6.94 5.06
CA LEU A 31 4.99 5.63 4.44
C LEU A 31 4.97 4.48 5.45
N ARG A 32 5.47 4.74 6.66
CA ARG A 32 5.44 3.79 7.78
C ARG A 32 4.03 3.42 8.23
N LEU A 33 3.14 4.42 8.35
CA LEU A 33 1.74 4.16 8.70
C LEU A 33 1.04 3.36 7.60
N LEU A 34 1.31 3.70 6.33
CA LEU A 34 0.77 2.94 5.20
C LEU A 34 1.26 1.49 5.20
N ALA A 35 2.50 1.24 5.60
CA ALA A 35 3.04 -0.11 5.75
C ALA A 35 2.33 -0.88 6.88
N GLU A 36 2.11 -0.25 8.02
CA GLU A 36 1.35 -0.81 9.14
C GLU A 36 -0.08 -1.17 8.73
N VAL A 37 -0.79 -0.27 8.05
CA VAL A 37 -2.16 -0.48 7.51
C VAL A 37 -2.19 -1.62 6.49
N ALA A 38 -1.23 -1.66 5.58
CA ALA A 38 -1.11 -2.75 4.60
C ALA A 38 -0.73 -4.09 5.24
N GLY A 39 -0.23 -4.11 6.48
CA GLY A 39 0.31 -5.29 7.13
C GLY A 39 1.62 -5.77 6.48
N THR A 40 2.45 -4.82 6.05
CA THR A 40 3.76 -5.07 5.44
C THR A 40 4.82 -4.11 5.98
N SER A 41 6.03 -4.14 5.44
CA SER A 41 7.09 -3.20 5.83
C SER A 41 7.28 -2.11 4.78
N ASP A 42 7.82 -0.96 5.20
CA ASP A 42 8.11 0.20 4.35
C ASP A 42 8.96 -0.21 3.14
N ARG A 43 9.96 -1.08 3.37
CA ARG A 43 10.82 -1.64 2.31
C ARG A 43 10.01 -2.44 1.29
N MET A 44 8.99 -3.18 1.72
CA MET A 44 8.13 -3.94 0.81
C MET A 44 7.21 -3.03 0.00
N LEU A 45 6.70 -1.94 0.58
CA LEU A 45 5.97 -0.94 -0.20
C LEU A 45 6.89 -0.30 -1.26
N ILE A 46 8.11 0.08 -0.90
CA ILE A 46 9.08 0.57 -1.89
C ILE A 46 9.44 -0.48 -2.94
N TYR A 47 9.54 -1.76 -2.56
CA TYR A 47 9.77 -2.83 -3.51
C TYR A 47 8.62 -2.99 -4.52
N TYR A 48 7.37 -2.85 -4.07
CA TYR A 48 6.19 -3.01 -4.93
C TYR A 48 5.86 -1.77 -5.77
N PHE A 49 6.08 -0.58 -5.23
CA PHE A 49 5.58 0.68 -5.81
C PHE A 49 6.71 1.67 -6.17
N GLY A 50 7.93 1.46 -5.69
CA GLY A 50 9.08 2.34 -5.95
C GLY A 50 9.13 3.59 -5.08
N SER A 51 7.99 4.25 -4.86
CA SER A 51 7.89 5.43 -3.99
C SER A 51 6.53 5.50 -3.28
N LYS A 52 6.42 6.41 -2.31
CA LYS A 52 5.13 6.71 -1.67
C LYS A 52 4.14 7.31 -2.66
N ASP A 53 4.60 8.21 -3.53
CA ASP A 53 3.72 8.88 -4.49
C ASP A 53 3.18 7.89 -5.52
N ALA A 54 4.03 7.00 -6.04
CA ALA A 54 3.62 5.93 -6.94
C ALA A 54 2.67 4.91 -6.27
N LEU A 55 2.78 4.71 -4.96
CA LEU A 55 1.80 3.95 -4.20
C LEU A 55 0.46 4.67 -4.14
N LEU A 56 0.45 5.99 -3.92
CA LEU A 56 -0.77 6.79 -3.87
C LEU A 56 -1.46 6.89 -5.23
N ASP A 57 -0.71 6.83 -6.34
CA ASP A 57 -1.29 6.80 -7.69
C ASP A 57 -2.02 5.47 -8.00
N GLU A 58 -1.70 4.39 -7.27
CA GLU A 58 -2.35 3.07 -7.43
C GLU A 58 -3.51 2.82 -6.46
N VAL A 59 -3.71 3.71 -5.48
CA VAL A 59 -4.76 3.63 -4.45
C VAL A 59 -5.96 4.48 -4.85
#